data_AF-A0A3C1X8F1-F1
#
_entry.id   AF-A0A3C1X8F1-F1
#
_cell.length_a   1.000
_cell.length_b   1.000
_cell.length_c   1.000
_cell.angle_alpha   90.00
_cell.angle_beta   90.00
_cell.angle_gamma   90.00
#
_symmetry.space_group_name_H-M   'P 1'
#
loop_
_entity.id
_entity.type
_entity.pdbx_description
1 polymer ?
#
loop_
_entity_poly.entity_id
_entity_poly.type
_entity_poly.pdbx_seq_one_letter_code
_entity_poly.pdbx_strand_id
1 'polypeptide(L)'
;MTEAVVQGVEKPANGLKGLAHLRHDILSGVVVSLVSLPLSSGIAIASGVPPIYGLTSAIIAGLLFPFIGGAYMTISGPAAGLAPALVAVMTSLGGAGDADATGPGYPWLLCVIFIVGCAQLLIALAGLARYAAAIPIAVVEGMLCSIGLMIIVKQFPSFFGFADKVTAKEFYQFVQSIPKFAQGLTPWVFLTSAVTLVALFVLGGLQKKVRLLQI
;
A
#
# COMPACT_ATOMS: atom_id res chain seq x y z
N MET A 1 -5.80 17.60 -27.87
CA MET A 1 -6.21 16.19 -28.09
C MET A 1 -6.14 15.42 -26.77
N THR A 2 -6.99 15.74 -25.79
CA THR A 2 -7.12 14.89 -24.58
C THR A 2 -8.49 15.06 -23.90
N GLU A 3 -9.55 15.32 -24.66
CA GLU A 3 -10.94 15.31 -24.15
C GLU A 3 -11.65 13.96 -24.39
N ALA A 4 -10.93 12.90 -24.80
CA ALA A 4 -11.53 11.68 -25.35
C ALA A 4 -11.34 10.41 -24.49
N VAL A 5 -11.41 10.49 -23.15
CA VAL A 5 -11.39 9.27 -22.30
C VAL A 5 -12.51 9.17 -21.27
N VAL A 6 -13.35 10.20 -21.08
CA VAL A 6 -14.55 10.05 -20.24
C VAL A 6 -15.71 9.51 -21.10
N GLN A 7 -15.52 8.35 -21.73
CA GLN A 7 -16.68 7.57 -22.18
C GLN A 7 -17.38 7.06 -20.92
N GLY A 8 -18.70 7.32 -20.85
CA GLY A 8 -19.52 7.02 -19.69
C GLY A 8 -19.34 5.58 -19.23
N VAL A 9 -18.77 5.40 -18.05
CA VAL A 9 -18.74 4.12 -17.37
C VAL A 9 -20.20 3.77 -17.07
N GLU A 10 -20.80 2.94 -17.92
CA GLU A 10 -22.13 2.40 -17.69
C GLU A 10 -22.11 1.70 -16.32
N LYS A 11 -23.01 2.12 -15.43
CA LYS A 11 -23.07 1.59 -14.08
C LYS A 11 -23.37 0.09 -14.18
N PRO A 12 -22.47 -0.79 -13.72
CA PRO A 12 -22.68 -2.23 -13.89
C PRO A 12 -23.96 -2.65 -13.16
N ALA A 13 -24.72 -3.53 -13.80
CA ALA A 13 -25.99 -3.98 -13.25
C ALA A 13 -25.76 -4.79 -11.97
N ASN A 14 -26.43 -4.40 -10.88
CA ASN A 14 -26.37 -5.13 -9.61
C ASN A 14 -27.21 -6.42 -9.64
N GLY A 15 -26.89 -7.37 -8.77
CA GLY A 15 -27.67 -8.59 -8.54
C GLY A 15 -27.51 -9.64 -9.65
N LEU A 16 -28.58 -10.38 -9.96
CA LEU A 16 -28.52 -11.49 -10.92
C LEU A 16 -28.09 -11.09 -12.33
N LYS A 17 -28.36 -9.84 -12.76
CA LYS A 17 -27.92 -9.32 -14.06
C LYS A 17 -26.41 -9.06 -14.11
N GLY A 18 -25.78 -8.79 -12.98
CA GLY A 18 -24.33 -8.60 -12.87
C GLY A 18 -23.53 -9.90 -12.97
N LEU A 19 -24.17 -11.05 -12.67
CA LEU A 19 -23.55 -12.37 -12.80
C LEU A 19 -23.20 -12.72 -14.26
N ALA A 20 -23.67 -11.96 -15.24
CA ALA A 20 -23.27 -12.08 -16.64
C ALA A 20 -21.75 -11.93 -16.84
N HIS A 21 -21.07 -11.17 -15.97
CA HIS A 21 -19.63 -10.93 -16.05
C HIS A 21 -18.79 -11.78 -15.07
N LEU A 22 -19.43 -12.73 -14.35
CA LEU A 22 -18.79 -13.52 -13.28
C LEU A 22 -17.48 -14.19 -13.69
N ARG A 23 -17.38 -14.69 -14.93
CA ARG A 23 -16.14 -15.30 -15.44
C ARG A 23 -14.99 -14.28 -15.49
N HIS A 24 -15.25 -13.06 -15.93
CA HIS A 24 -14.25 -12.00 -16.01
C HIS A 24 -13.91 -11.46 -14.61
N ASP A 25 -14.91 -11.36 -13.73
CA ASP A 25 -14.73 -10.89 -12.34
C ASP A 25 -13.92 -11.89 -11.50
N ILE A 26 -14.13 -13.19 -11.68
CA ILE A 26 -13.32 -14.22 -10.99
C ILE A 26 -11.88 -14.20 -11.51
N LEU A 27 -11.67 -14.16 -12.82
CA LEU A 27 -10.32 -14.12 -13.39
C LEU A 27 -9.57 -12.86 -12.95
N SER A 28 -10.22 -11.70 -13.01
CA SER A 28 -9.61 -10.45 -12.55
C SER A 28 -9.37 -10.45 -11.05
N GLY A 29 -10.29 -10.96 -10.23
CA GLY A 29 -10.13 -11.10 -8.79
C GLY A 29 -8.96 -12.01 -8.40
N VAL A 30 -8.76 -13.12 -9.12
CA VAL A 30 -7.60 -14.00 -8.91
C VAL A 30 -6.30 -13.28 -9.25
N VAL A 31 -6.22 -12.59 -10.40
CA VAL A 31 -5.01 -11.84 -10.79
C VAL A 31 -4.71 -10.71 -9.79
N VAL A 32 -5.73 -9.96 -9.39
CA VAL A 32 -5.60 -8.85 -8.42
C VAL A 32 -5.18 -9.37 -7.05
N SER A 33 -5.75 -10.48 -6.58
CA SER A 33 -5.38 -11.05 -5.29
C SER A 33 -3.91 -11.49 -5.26
N LEU A 34 -3.41 -12.13 -6.32
CA LEU A 34 -2.00 -12.51 -6.45
C LEU A 34 -1.04 -11.31 -6.37
N VAL A 35 -1.43 -10.15 -6.93
CA VAL A 35 -0.65 -8.91 -6.84
C VAL A 35 -0.79 -8.24 -5.46
N SER A 36 -1.97 -8.35 -4.84
CA SER A 36 -2.26 -7.75 -3.54
C SER A 36 -1.57 -8.44 -2.37
N LEU A 37 -1.32 -9.76 -2.45
CA LEU A 37 -0.62 -10.53 -1.42
C LEU A 37 0.76 -9.94 -1.06
N PRO A 38 1.71 -9.78 -2.00
CA PRO A 38 3.03 -9.21 -1.71
C PRO A 38 2.92 -7.74 -1.27
N LEU A 39 2.03 -6.96 -1.89
CA LEU A 39 1.82 -5.56 -1.53
C LEU A 39 1.36 -5.40 -0.07
N SER A 40 0.40 -6.22 0.36
CA SER A 40 -0.14 -6.19 1.72
C SER A 40 0.91 -6.59 2.76
N SER A 41 1.75 -7.60 2.45
CA SER A 41 2.86 -7.97 3.31
C SER A 41 3.92 -6.87 3.42
N GLY A 42 4.25 -6.20 2.31
CA GLY A 42 5.22 -5.11 2.31
C GLY A 42 4.74 -3.90 3.12
N ILE A 43 3.46 -3.55 3.00
CA ILE A 43 2.86 -2.46 3.77
C ILE A 43 2.81 -2.80 5.27
N ALA A 44 2.54 -4.06 5.64
CA ALA A 44 2.59 -4.50 7.03
C ALA A 44 3.98 -4.32 7.66
N ILE A 45 5.03 -4.78 6.96
CA ILE A 45 6.43 -4.62 7.40
C ILE A 45 6.78 -3.13 7.52
N ALA A 46 6.38 -2.32 6.55
CA ALA A 46 6.58 -0.87 6.60
C ALA A 46 5.81 -0.18 7.74
N SER A 47 4.73 -0.82 8.22
CA SER A 47 3.90 -0.38 9.35
C SER A 47 4.41 -0.88 10.72
N GLY A 48 5.52 -1.65 10.76
CA GLY A 48 6.09 -2.16 12.01
C GLY A 48 5.28 -3.28 12.65
N VAL A 49 4.57 -4.07 11.83
CA VAL A 49 3.81 -5.25 12.26
C VAL A 49 4.12 -6.46 11.37
N PRO A 50 3.99 -7.69 11.89
CA PRO A 50 4.18 -8.89 11.09
C PRO A 50 3.31 -8.95 9.81
N PRO A 51 3.82 -9.53 8.70
CA PRO A 51 3.13 -9.62 7.41
C PRO A 51 1.71 -10.18 7.48
N ILE A 52 1.47 -11.11 8.39
CA ILE A 52 0.18 -11.77 8.59
C ILE A 52 -0.95 -10.78 8.90
N TYR A 53 -0.66 -9.66 9.59
CA TYR A 53 -1.68 -8.67 9.93
C TYR A 53 -2.11 -7.81 8.73
N GLY A 54 -1.20 -7.54 7.79
CA GLY A 54 -1.54 -6.91 6.52
C GLY A 54 -2.41 -7.82 5.65
N LEU A 55 -2.09 -9.12 5.65
CA LEU A 55 -2.87 -10.10 4.91
C LEU A 55 -4.28 -10.28 5.48
N THR A 56 -4.41 -10.42 6.81
CA THR A 56 -5.72 -10.60 7.45
C THR A 56 -6.61 -9.37 7.24
N SER A 57 -6.06 -8.16 7.35
CA SER A 57 -6.82 -6.94 7.07
C SER A 57 -7.25 -6.82 5.61
N ALA A 58 -6.40 -7.21 4.65
CA ALA A 58 -6.76 -7.26 3.24
C ALA A 58 -7.90 -8.26 2.95
N ILE A 59 -7.85 -9.46 3.55
CA ILE A 59 -8.90 -10.48 3.41
C ILE A 59 -10.22 -9.98 3.99
N ILE A 60 -10.21 -9.39 5.19
CA ILE A 60 -11.41 -8.87 5.84
C ILE A 60 -12.01 -7.72 5.03
N ALA A 61 -11.19 -6.78 4.58
CA ALA A 61 -11.64 -5.65 3.77
C ALA A 61 -12.21 -6.11 2.42
N GLY A 62 -11.53 -7.04 1.75
CA GLY A 62 -11.97 -7.62 0.47
C GLY A 62 -13.25 -8.44 0.57
N LEU A 63 -13.53 -9.04 1.74
CA LEU A 63 -14.77 -9.77 1.96
C LEU A 63 -15.93 -8.84 2.34
N LEU A 64 -15.72 -7.89 3.25
CA LEU A 64 -16.80 -7.09 3.82
C LEU A 64 -17.20 -5.88 2.95
N PHE A 65 -16.23 -5.16 2.39
CA PHE A 65 -16.51 -3.88 1.73
C PHE A 65 -17.30 -4.00 0.42
N PRO A 66 -17.19 -5.06 -0.39
CA PRO A 66 -18.05 -5.22 -1.57
C PRO A 66 -19.54 -5.30 -1.26
N PHE A 67 -19.93 -5.76 -0.06
CA PHE A 67 -21.34 -5.84 0.35
C PHE A 67 -21.90 -4.51 0.86
N ILE A 68 -21.05 -3.62 1.36
CA ILE A 68 -21.43 -2.36 2.02
C ILE A 68 -21.18 -1.14 1.10
N GLY A 69 -20.20 -1.24 0.20
CA GLY A 69 -19.71 -0.14 -0.61
C GLY A 69 -20.54 0.17 -1.86
N GLY A 70 -20.30 1.37 -2.42
CA GLY A 70 -20.91 1.84 -3.68
C GLY A 70 -19.94 1.92 -4.86
N ALA A 71 -18.72 1.39 -4.73
CA ALA A 71 -17.66 1.50 -5.73
C ALA A 71 -17.44 0.15 -6.44
N TYR A 72 -17.57 0.16 -7.77
CA TYR A 72 -17.66 -1.06 -8.59
C TYR A 72 -16.32 -1.62 -9.06
N MET A 73 -15.27 -0.79 -9.09
CA MET A 73 -13.96 -1.13 -9.65
C MET A 73 -12.82 -0.95 -8.63
N THR A 74 -13.14 -0.66 -7.38
CA THR A 74 -12.15 -0.35 -6.34
C THR A 74 -11.82 -1.58 -5.50
N ILE A 75 -10.55 -1.74 -5.18
CA ILE A 75 -10.07 -2.80 -4.29
C ILE A 75 -9.79 -2.18 -2.93
N SER A 76 -10.30 -2.81 -1.88
CA SER A 76 -10.10 -2.39 -0.49
C SER A 76 -8.96 -3.18 0.14
N GLY A 77 -8.02 -2.49 0.79
CA GLY A 77 -6.89 -3.13 1.44
C GLY A 77 -6.00 -2.14 2.19
N PRO A 78 -4.86 -2.62 2.73
CA PRO A 78 -3.90 -1.77 3.44
C PRO A 78 -3.38 -0.65 2.53
N ALA A 79 -3.52 0.61 2.97
CA ALA A 79 -3.04 1.75 2.23
C ALA A 79 -1.61 2.10 2.63
N ALA A 80 -0.70 2.20 1.65
CA ALA A 80 0.70 2.54 1.90
C ALA A 80 0.87 3.87 2.65
N GLY A 81 -0.03 4.84 2.42
CA GLY A 81 -0.01 6.14 3.12
C GLY A 81 -0.35 6.08 4.60
N LEU A 82 -1.02 5.02 5.07
CA LEU A 82 -1.31 4.85 6.50
C LEU A 82 -0.14 4.23 7.26
N ALA A 83 0.78 3.52 6.60
CA ALA A 83 1.88 2.82 7.26
C ALA A 83 2.73 3.72 8.20
N PRO A 84 3.17 4.93 7.79
CA PRO A 84 3.90 5.83 8.69
C PRO A 84 3.06 6.28 9.90
N ALA A 85 1.76 6.50 9.71
CA ALA A 85 0.86 6.90 10.79
C ALA A 85 0.67 5.77 11.81
N LEU A 86 0.54 4.53 11.36
CA LEU A 86 0.44 3.36 12.23
C LEU A 86 1.72 3.20 13.09
N VAL A 87 2.89 3.32 12.46
CA VAL A 87 4.19 3.29 13.18
C VAL A 87 4.27 4.41 14.21
N ALA A 88 3.88 5.63 13.84
CA ALA A 88 3.91 6.79 14.73
C ALA A 88 3.02 6.57 15.96
N VAL A 89 1.77 6.14 15.76
CA VAL A 89 0.82 5.87 16.85
C VAL A 89 1.35 4.76 17.78
N MET A 90 1.86 3.66 17.23
CA MET A 90 2.43 2.58 18.03
C MET A 90 3.66 3.04 18.82
N THR A 91 4.54 3.83 18.19
CA THR A 91 5.74 4.37 18.83
C THR A 91 5.37 5.31 19.99
N SER A 92 4.34 6.14 19.82
CA SER A 92 3.87 7.06 20.85
C SER A 92 3.16 6.38 22.03
N LEU A 93 2.52 5.23 21.82
CA LEU A 93 1.63 4.58 22.80
C LEU A 93 2.20 3.33 23.49
N GLY A 94 3.49 3.03 23.30
CA GLY A 94 4.12 1.87 23.96
C GLY A 94 5.30 1.24 23.22
N GLY A 95 5.64 1.76 22.04
CA GLY A 95 6.72 1.25 21.20
C GLY A 95 6.20 0.47 20.00
N ALA A 96 6.74 0.77 18.83
CA ALA A 96 6.49 0.00 17.62
C ALA A 96 7.07 -1.41 17.73
N GLY A 97 6.42 -2.37 17.08
CA GLY A 97 6.97 -3.71 16.87
C GLY A 97 7.93 -3.74 15.70
N ASP A 98 8.36 -4.95 15.35
CA ASP A 98 9.17 -5.26 14.19
C ASP A 98 8.43 -6.27 13.29
N ALA A 99 9.07 -6.69 12.19
CA ALA A 99 8.52 -7.69 11.26
C ALA A 99 8.22 -9.06 11.91
N ASP A 100 8.90 -9.40 13.01
CA ASP A 100 8.80 -10.70 13.66
C ASP A 100 7.85 -10.71 14.86
N ALA A 101 7.72 -9.57 15.55
CA ALA A 101 6.96 -9.48 16.79
C ALA A 101 6.26 -8.13 16.94
N THR A 102 5.04 -8.20 17.42
CA THR A 102 4.20 -7.05 17.66
C THR A 102 4.62 -6.33 18.95
N GLY A 103 4.79 -5.01 18.88
CA GLY A 103 5.22 -4.20 20.04
C GLY A 103 4.10 -3.97 21.07
N PRO A 104 4.43 -3.47 22.28
CA PRO A 104 3.45 -3.20 23.35
C PRO A 104 2.39 -2.18 22.96
N GLY A 105 2.69 -1.31 21.97
CA GLY A 105 1.75 -0.30 21.46
C GLY A 105 0.63 -0.84 20.56
N TYR A 106 0.65 -2.12 20.17
CA TYR A 106 -0.32 -2.67 19.22
C TYR A 106 -1.77 -2.78 19.75
N PRO A 107 -2.04 -3.20 20.98
CA PRO A 107 -3.40 -3.17 21.52
C PRO A 107 -4.00 -1.76 21.50
N TRP A 108 -3.17 -0.75 21.81
CA TRP A 108 -3.57 0.65 21.73
C TRP A 108 -3.83 1.12 20.29
N LEU A 109 -3.01 0.66 19.34
CA LEU A 109 -3.25 0.91 17.92
C LEU A 109 -4.62 0.39 17.48
N LEU A 110 -5.01 -0.82 17.88
CA LEU A 110 -6.32 -1.38 17.53
C LEU A 110 -7.47 -0.54 18.09
N CYS A 111 -7.35 -0.06 19.33
CA CYS A 111 -8.32 0.87 19.92
C CYS A 111 -8.41 2.17 19.12
N VAL A 112 -7.27 2.75 18.73
CA VAL A 112 -7.24 3.98 17.91
C VAL A 112 -7.88 3.73 16.54
N ILE A 113 -7.57 2.63 15.87
CA ILE A 113 -8.17 2.26 14.57
C ILE A 113 -9.68 2.14 14.70
N PHE A 114 -10.17 1.50 15.77
CA PHE A 114 -11.61 1.38 16.02
C PHE A 114 -12.26 2.75 16.20
N ILE A 115 -11.68 3.63 17.02
CA ILE A 115 -12.18 5.00 17.25
C ILE A 115 -12.17 5.81 15.94
N VAL A 116 -11.10 5.71 15.15
CA VAL A 116 -10.99 6.37 13.85
C VAL A 116 -12.07 5.85 12.89
N GLY A 117 -12.33 4.54 12.87
CA GLY A 117 -13.41 3.95 12.07
C GLY A 117 -14.80 4.46 12.48
N CYS A 118 -15.08 4.53 13.78
CA CYS A 118 -16.32 5.13 14.28
C CYS A 118 -16.43 6.61 13.89
N ALA A 119 -15.35 7.38 14.02
CA ALA A 119 -15.32 8.78 13.61
C ALA A 119 -15.55 8.95 12.10
N GLN A 120 -14.95 8.10 11.26
CA GLN A 120 -15.17 8.08 9.82
C GLN A 120 -16.64 7.81 9.47
N LEU A 121 -17.29 6.87 10.17
CA LEU A 121 -18.73 6.60 9.99
C LEU A 121 -19.58 7.82 10.37
N LEU A 122 -19.29 8.49 11.49
CA LEU A 122 -20.01 9.70 11.91
C LEU A 122 -19.85 10.84 10.90
N ILE A 123 -18.63 11.06 10.39
CA ILE A 123 -18.34 12.08 9.36
C ILE A 123 -19.09 11.76 8.05
N ALA A 124 -19.15 10.47 7.68
CA ALA A 124 -19.90 10.03 6.51
C ALA A 124 -21.41 10.26 6.67
N LEU A 125 -21.99 9.90 7.82
CA LEU A 125 -23.41 10.10 8.13
C LEU A 125 -23.81 11.57 8.20
N ALA A 126 -22.93 12.42 8.72
CA ALA A 126 -23.13 13.87 8.74
C ALA A 126 -22.93 14.51 7.34
N GLY A 127 -22.55 13.72 6.33
CA GLY A 127 -22.35 14.18 4.96
C GLY A 127 -21.15 15.13 4.81
N LEU A 128 -20.20 15.13 5.76
CA LEU A 128 -18.98 15.93 5.68
C LEU A 128 -17.93 15.32 4.74
N ALA A 129 -18.08 14.04 4.37
CA ALA A 129 -17.17 13.37 3.43
C ALA A 129 -17.06 14.11 2.08
N ARG A 130 -18.10 14.86 1.66
CA ARG A 130 -18.10 15.66 0.42
C ARG A 130 -17.01 16.74 0.41
N TYR A 131 -16.58 17.22 1.57
CA TYR A 131 -15.54 18.24 1.68
C TYR A 131 -14.14 17.72 1.35
N ALA A 132 -13.93 16.40 1.36
CA ALA A 132 -12.68 15.81 0.89
C ALA A 132 -12.40 16.14 -0.59
N ALA A 133 -13.44 16.38 -1.39
CA ALA A 133 -13.30 16.81 -2.78
C ALA A 133 -12.77 18.25 -2.93
N ALA A 134 -12.73 19.05 -1.85
CA ALA A 134 -12.17 20.40 -1.86
C ALA A 134 -10.63 20.41 -1.71
N ILE A 135 -10.00 19.26 -1.46
CA ILE A 135 -8.54 19.17 -1.35
C ILE A 135 -7.91 19.41 -2.73
N PRO A 136 -6.99 20.37 -2.89
CA PRO A 136 -6.32 20.62 -4.16
C PRO A 136 -5.52 19.39 -4.63
N ILE A 137 -5.58 19.10 -5.93
CA ILE A 137 -4.84 17.97 -6.53
C ILE A 137 -3.33 18.05 -6.22
N ALA A 138 -2.77 19.27 -6.24
CA ALA A 138 -1.37 19.51 -5.90
C ALA A 138 -0.98 19.01 -4.48
N VAL A 139 -1.90 19.08 -3.52
CA VAL A 139 -1.66 18.58 -2.15
C VAL A 139 -1.63 17.06 -2.13
N VAL A 140 -2.53 16.41 -2.87
CA VAL A 140 -2.58 14.95 -2.99
C VAL A 140 -1.33 14.42 -3.68
N GLU A 141 -0.91 15.05 -4.79
CA GLU A 141 0.32 14.69 -5.50
C GLU A 141 1.56 14.90 -4.63
N GLY A 142 1.64 16.00 -3.88
CA GLY A 142 2.72 16.25 -2.92
C GLY A 142 2.79 15.19 -1.81
N MET A 143 1.64 14.80 -1.26
CA MET A 143 1.54 13.74 -0.26
C MET A 143 2.01 12.40 -0.83
N LEU A 144 1.56 12.02 -2.03
CA LEU A 144 1.96 10.78 -2.69
C LEU A 144 3.46 10.77 -3.05
N CYS A 145 4.01 11.89 -3.49
CA CYS A 145 5.44 12.06 -3.74
C CYS A 145 6.27 11.83 -2.47
N SER A 146 5.84 12.43 -1.35
CA SER A 146 6.48 12.25 -0.04
C SER A 146 6.44 10.79 0.43
N ILE A 147 5.27 10.13 0.35
CA ILE A 147 5.13 8.70 0.70
C ILE A 147 6.04 7.84 -0.20
N GLY A 148 6.06 8.12 -1.51
CA GLY A 148 6.93 7.41 -2.46
C GLY A 148 8.41 7.54 -2.11
N LEU A 149 8.88 8.75 -1.82
CA LEU A 149 10.26 8.99 -1.39
C LEU A 149 10.59 8.27 -0.08
N MET A 150 9.69 8.30 0.90
CA MET A 150 9.86 7.56 2.16
C MET A 150 10.00 6.05 1.93
N ILE A 151 9.15 5.47 1.07
CA ILE A 151 9.21 4.04 0.75
C ILE A 151 10.54 3.70 0.08
N ILE A 152 10.96 4.47 -0.94
CA ILE A 152 12.25 4.26 -1.63
C ILE A 152 13.40 4.28 -0.62
N VAL A 153 13.43 5.29 0.25
CA VAL A 153 14.51 5.44 1.23
C VAL A 153 14.54 4.28 2.24
N LYS A 154 13.38 3.76 2.64
CA LYS A 154 13.30 2.59 3.53
C LYS A 154 13.75 1.28 2.90
N GLN A 155 13.85 1.18 1.56
CA GLN A 155 14.33 -0.04 0.89
C GLN A 155 15.86 -0.14 0.82
N PHE A 156 16.63 0.94 1.06
CA PHE A 156 18.09 0.90 0.97
C PHE A 156 18.77 -0.15 1.87
N PRO A 157 18.39 -0.34 3.15
CA PRO A 157 19.01 -1.38 3.99
C PRO A 157 18.85 -2.78 3.39
N SER A 158 17.66 -3.11 2.92
CA SER A 158 17.38 -4.39 2.25
C SER A 158 18.10 -4.52 0.91
N PHE A 159 18.22 -3.42 0.15
CA PHE A 159 18.91 -3.40 -1.13
C PHE A 159 20.42 -3.65 -0.99
N PHE A 160 21.07 -3.07 0.02
CA PHE A 160 22.48 -3.32 0.32
C PHE A 160 22.72 -4.62 1.10
N GLY A 161 21.66 -5.28 1.57
CA GLY A 161 21.74 -6.48 2.39
C GLY A 161 22.39 -6.23 3.74
N PHE A 162 22.12 -5.06 4.32
CA PHE A 162 22.65 -4.65 5.62
C PHE A 162 22.03 -5.50 6.73
N ALA A 163 22.85 -6.28 7.44
CA ALA A 163 22.38 -7.26 8.43
C ALA A 163 22.21 -6.69 9.85
N ASP A 164 22.76 -5.50 10.13
CA ASP A 164 22.65 -4.89 11.45
C ASP A 164 21.30 -4.19 11.66
N LYS A 165 20.91 -4.05 12.94
CA LYS A 165 19.66 -3.40 13.32
C LYS A 165 19.63 -1.95 12.83
N VAL A 166 18.67 -1.66 11.93
CA VAL A 166 18.42 -0.31 11.44
C VAL A 166 17.85 0.53 12.58
N THR A 167 18.66 1.46 13.09
CA THR A 167 18.26 2.33 14.22
C THR A 167 17.57 3.62 13.73
N ALA A 168 17.58 3.88 12.43
CA ALA A 168 16.94 5.06 11.84
C ALA A 168 15.40 4.92 11.92
N LYS A 169 14.73 5.92 12.51
CA LYS A 169 13.27 5.97 12.58
C LYS A 169 12.68 7.06 11.69
N GLU A 170 13.41 8.16 11.53
CA GLU A 170 12.98 9.30 10.71
C GLU A 170 13.66 9.32 9.33
N PHE A 171 13.00 9.96 8.36
CA PHE A 171 13.48 10.08 6.98
C PHE A 171 14.92 10.60 6.92
N TYR A 172 15.22 11.68 7.65
CA TYR A 172 16.54 12.30 7.62
C TYR A 172 17.64 11.36 8.13
N GLN A 173 17.34 10.59 9.19
CA GLN A 173 18.28 9.61 9.75
C GLN A 173 18.55 8.47 8.76
N PHE A 174 17.54 8.05 7.99
CA PHE A 174 17.73 7.04 6.95
C PHE A 174 18.67 7.57 5.86
N VAL A 175 18.46 8.79 5.37
CA VAL A 175 19.29 9.40 4.32
C VAL A 175 20.76 9.50 4.77
N GLN A 176 21.00 9.95 6.00
CA GLN A 176 22.35 10.03 6.57
C GLN A 176 23.00 8.65 6.78
N SER A 177 22.20 7.60 6.94
CA SER A 177 22.70 6.24 7.17
C SER A 177 22.97 5.47 5.87
N ILE A 178 22.58 6.00 4.70
CA ILE A 178 22.84 5.37 3.39
C ILE A 178 24.33 5.00 3.20
N PRO A 179 25.31 5.89 3.49
CA PRO A 179 26.72 5.54 3.38
C PRO A 179 27.13 4.39 4.31
N LYS A 180 26.52 4.29 5.50
CA LYS A 180 26.77 3.19 6.43
C LYS A 180 26.21 1.87 5.91
N PHE A 181 25.02 1.90 5.30
CA PHE A 181 24.43 0.72 4.67
C PHE A 181 25.30 0.21 3.50
N ALA A 182 25.89 1.12 2.72
CA ALA A 182 26.81 0.77 1.64
C ALA A 182 28.14 0.16 2.15
N GLN A 183 28.57 0.49 3.36
CA GLN A 183 29.77 -0.10 3.97
C GLN A 183 29.51 -1.51 4.52
N GLY A 184 28.33 -1.78 5.06
CA GLY A 184 27.90 -3.11 5.52
C GLY A 184 27.32 -4.00 4.41
N LEU A 185 27.80 -3.83 3.18
CA LEU A 185 27.24 -4.48 2.00
C LEU A 185 27.52 -5.98 2.01
N THR A 186 26.46 -6.77 1.85
CA THR A 186 26.59 -8.20 1.57
C THR A 186 26.49 -8.41 0.05
N PRO A 187 27.60 -8.80 -0.64
CA PRO A 187 27.65 -8.77 -2.10
C PRO A 187 26.57 -9.61 -2.79
N TRP A 188 26.20 -10.74 -2.17
CA TRP A 188 25.20 -11.64 -2.70
C TRP A 188 23.78 -11.04 -2.69
N VAL A 189 23.38 -10.38 -1.60
CA VAL A 189 22.05 -9.76 -1.49
C VAL A 189 21.95 -8.52 -2.36
N PHE A 190 23.03 -7.76 -2.46
CA PHE A 190 23.10 -6.62 -3.37
C PHE A 190 22.95 -7.06 -4.83
N LEU A 191 23.63 -8.14 -5.23
CA LEU A 191 23.56 -8.65 -6.59
C LEU A 191 22.17 -9.19 -6.92
N THR A 192 21.53 -9.95 -6.02
CA THR A 192 20.16 -10.43 -6.24
C THR A 192 19.17 -9.27 -6.30
N SER A 193 19.31 -8.26 -5.45
CA SER A 193 18.46 -7.07 -5.46
C SER A 193 18.64 -6.24 -6.74
N ALA A 194 19.89 -6.05 -7.20
CA ALA A 194 20.20 -5.34 -8.43
C ALA A 194 19.66 -6.08 -9.67
N VAL A 195 19.86 -7.40 -9.75
CA VAL A 195 19.33 -8.23 -10.85
C VAL A 195 17.80 -8.18 -10.86
N THR A 196 17.16 -8.30 -9.70
CA THR A 196 15.69 -8.22 -9.58
C THR A 196 15.16 -6.86 -10.04
N LEU A 197 15.82 -5.78 -9.64
CA LEU A 197 15.45 -4.42 -10.05
C LEU A 197 15.58 -4.24 -11.57
N VAL A 198 16.70 -4.67 -12.16
CA VAL A 198 16.94 -4.60 -13.61
C VAL A 198 15.90 -5.45 -14.36
N ALA A 199 15.64 -6.68 -13.89
CA ALA A 199 14.63 -7.55 -14.48
C ALA A 199 13.23 -6.91 -14.47
N LEU A 200 12.85 -6.25 -13.38
CA LEU A 200 11.56 -5.55 -13.25
C LEU A 200 11.44 -4.39 -14.26
N PHE A 201 12.49 -3.57 -14.42
CA PHE A 201 12.49 -2.48 -15.40
C PHE A 201 12.50 -2.98 -16.85
N VAL A 202 13.26 -4.03 -17.16
CA VAL A 202 13.30 -4.63 -18.50
C VAL A 202 11.96 -5.25 -18.85
N LEU A 203 11.38 -6.04 -17.94
CA LEU A 203 10.07 -6.67 -18.15
C LEU A 203 8.97 -5.61 -18.31
N GLY A 204 8.97 -4.58 -17.47
CA GLY A 204 8.03 -3.45 -17.59
C GLY A 204 8.18 -2.70 -18.91
N GLY A 205 9.42 -2.48 -19.37
CA GLY A 205 9.71 -1.88 -20.67
C GLY A 205 9.25 -2.73 -21.87
N LEU A 206 9.40 -4.06 -21.78
CA LEU A 206 8.93 -5.00 -22.79
C LEU A 206 7.40 -5.05 -22.86
N GLN A 207 6.71 -5.08 -21.71
CA GLN A 207 5.24 -5.05 -21.67
C GLN A 207 4.68 -3.78 -22.31
N LYS A 208 5.34 -2.63 -22.11
CA LYS A 208 4.95 -1.37 -22.75
C LYS A 208 5.05 -1.47 -24.28
N LYS A 209 6.08 -2.12 -24.81
CA LYS A 209 6.25 -2.38 -26.26
C LYS A 209 5.21 -3.36 -26.82
N VAL A 210 4.88 -4.43 -26.10
CA VAL A 210 3.88 -5.42 -26.54
C VAL A 210 2.47 -4.84 -26.52
N ARG A 211 2.13 -4.03 -25.52
CA ARG A 211 0.82 -3.35 -25.43
C ARG A 211 0.64 -2.28 -26.52
N LEU A 212 1.74 -1.66 -26.99
CA LEU A 212 1.75 -0.75 -28.14
C LEU A 212 1.48 -1.44 -29.49
N LEU A 213 1.64 -2.77 -29.57
CA LEU A 213 1.35 -3.58 -30.75
C LEU A 213 -0.07 -4.17 -30.76
N GLN A 214 -0.88 -3.92 -29.72
CA GLN A 214 -2.28 -4.34 -29.62
C GLN A 214 -3.28 -3.17 -29.80
N ILE A 215 -2.85 -2.11 -30.49
CA ILE A 215 -3.74 -1.03 -30.98
C ILE A 215 -4.35 -1.46 -32.32
#